data_AF-A0A817E4J5-F1
#
_entry.id   AF-A0A817E4J5-F1
#
_cell.length_a   1.000
_cell.length_b   1.000
_cell.length_c   1.000
_cell.angle_alpha   90.00
_cell.angle_beta   90.00
_cell.angle_gamma   90.00
#
_symmetry.space_group_name_H-M   'P 1'
#
loop_
_entity.id
_entity.type
_entity.pdbx_description
1 polymer ?
#
loop_
_entity_poly.entity_id
_entity_poly.type
_entity_poly.pdbx_seq_one_letter_code
_entity_poly.pdbx_strand_id
1 'polypeptide(L)'
;MTGSNSRFIPDGFKEQMYYTNMFRLLFRFDMPEHVMPLWESVVPNIYSPSINIIEDLIEFISTWNIKDYYVRLWSDLLLLGFIDNRQNNRRIIERYLTLLIRSDQDNLSKEQLKQYANIARQILKRFPLIPDEDEQQMGNIPNDQQQTDEEQQQRAKQLKQLQPKFQYSGQLLSNLIYLLTRADDFEASWSLYEYYLLNKNILINPLNEISLMSLLTLSIEQNHIDHSLNIVERINELNYECLSNALDLLNRNGNLDNKDRQRLRTIQKNSSLESAHLVKLV
;
A
#
# COMPACT_ATOMS: atom_id res chain seq x y z
N MET A 1 4.42 -18.12 32.29
CA MET A 1 5.19 -17.22 33.19
C MET A 1 4.20 -16.43 34.03
N THR A 2 4.28 -16.49 35.36
CA THR A 2 3.40 -15.75 36.28
C THR A 2 3.70 -14.25 36.19
N GLY A 3 2.74 -13.44 35.75
CA GLY A 3 2.89 -12.05 35.29
C GLY A 3 3.28 -11.01 36.35
N SER A 4 4.42 -11.17 37.00
CA SER A 4 4.99 -10.21 37.95
C SER A 4 6.46 -9.88 37.65
N ASN A 5 6.87 -10.01 36.38
CA ASN A 5 8.24 -9.71 35.95
C ASN A 5 8.58 -8.22 36.06
N SER A 6 7.58 -7.33 35.97
CA SER A 6 7.75 -5.89 36.16
C SER A 6 8.28 -5.52 37.54
N ARG A 7 8.01 -6.33 38.58
CA ARG A 7 8.57 -6.12 39.93
C ARG A 7 10.08 -6.32 40.00
N PHE A 8 10.67 -7.04 39.05
CA PHE A 8 12.09 -7.34 39.00
C PHE A 8 12.85 -6.45 38.01
N ILE A 9 12.15 -5.59 37.26
CA ILE A 9 12.74 -4.70 36.28
C ILE A 9 12.46 -3.26 36.72
N PRO A 10 13.36 -2.63 37.50
CA PRO A 10 13.11 -1.33 38.12
C PRO A 10 13.19 -0.15 37.15
N ASP A 11 13.54 -0.39 35.89
CA ASP A 11 13.81 0.65 34.88
C ASP A 11 13.00 0.38 33.62
N GLY A 12 12.20 1.37 33.20
CA GLY A 12 11.37 1.31 32.00
C GLY A 12 12.19 1.01 30.74
N PHE A 13 13.44 1.47 30.65
CA PHE A 13 14.30 1.12 29.53
C PHE A 13 14.63 -0.37 29.47
N LYS A 14 14.95 -0.97 30.61
CA LYS A 14 15.22 -2.42 30.71
C LYS A 14 13.95 -3.22 30.43
N GLU A 15 12.79 -2.70 30.83
CA GLU A 15 11.50 -3.32 30.54
C GLU A 15 11.21 -3.33 29.03
N GLN A 16 11.44 -2.21 28.34
CA GLN A 16 11.34 -2.15 26.88
C GLN A 16 12.31 -3.11 26.19
N MET A 17 13.56 -3.20 26.64
CA MET A 17 14.54 -4.15 26.10
C MET A 17 14.12 -5.61 26.34
N TYR A 18 13.60 -5.91 27.53
CA TYR A 18 13.10 -7.24 27.88
C TYR A 18 11.99 -7.67 26.93
N TYR A 19 10.93 -6.87 26.79
CA TYR A 19 9.80 -7.21 25.91
C TYR A 19 10.20 -7.25 24.43
N THR A 20 11.09 -6.35 23.99
CA THR A 20 11.64 -6.36 22.63
C THR A 20 12.32 -7.69 22.31
N ASN A 21 13.22 -8.16 23.19
CA ASN A 21 13.93 -9.42 22.98
C ASN A 21 13.01 -10.63 23.13
N MET A 22 12.07 -10.58 24.08
CA MET A 22 11.08 -11.63 24.29
C MET A 22 10.21 -11.81 23.05
N PHE A 23 9.59 -10.75 22.51
CA PHE A 23 8.73 -10.85 21.33
C PHE A 23 9.49 -11.30 20.08
N ARG A 24 10.75 -10.88 19.88
CA ARG A 24 11.60 -11.42 18.80
C ARG A 24 11.76 -12.93 18.86
N LEU A 25 11.97 -13.48 20.06
CA LEU A 25 12.08 -14.92 20.24
C LEU A 25 10.74 -15.61 20.04
N LEU A 26 9.67 -15.04 20.61
CA LEU A 26 8.32 -15.60 20.50
C LEU A 26 7.83 -15.64 19.05
N PHE A 27 7.98 -14.56 18.29
CA PHE A 27 7.64 -14.54 16.86
C PHE A 27 8.42 -15.55 16.03
N ARG A 28 9.62 -15.94 16.47
CA ARG A 28 10.45 -16.89 15.72
C ARG A 28 10.18 -18.36 16.09
N PHE A 29 9.80 -18.63 17.33
CA PHE A 29 9.85 -19.98 17.87
C PHE A 29 8.53 -20.49 18.47
N ASP A 30 7.54 -19.62 18.69
CA ASP A 30 6.30 -19.98 19.36
C ASP A 30 5.09 -19.89 18.43
N MET A 31 3.98 -20.49 18.86
CA MET A 31 2.74 -20.61 18.10
C MET A 31 1.84 -19.37 18.31
N PRO A 32 1.03 -18.97 17.31
CA PRO A 32 0.10 -17.83 17.42
C PRO A 32 -0.80 -17.85 18.66
N GLU A 33 -1.27 -19.04 19.06
CA GLU A 33 -2.19 -19.23 20.18
C GLU A 33 -1.57 -18.82 21.52
N HIS A 34 -0.24 -18.84 21.63
CA HIS A 34 0.47 -18.38 22.83
C HIS A 34 0.91 -16.91 22.69
N VAL A 35 1.37 -16.54 21.49
CA VAL A 35 1.98 -15.24 21.21
C VAL A 35 0.93 -14.12 21.22
N MET A 36 -0.20 -14.32 20.54
CA MET A 36 -1.19 -13.26 20.33
C MET A 36 -1.90 -12.83 21.63
N PRO A 37 -2.35 -13.74 22.52
CA PRO A 37 -2.92 -13.32 23.80
C PRO A 37 -1.92 -12.54 24.66
N LEU A 38 -0.64 -12.92 24.63
CA LEU A 38 0.40 -12.19 25.33
C LEU A 38 0.63 -10.80 24.71
N TRP A 39 0.74 -10.72 23.39
CA TRP A 39 0.86 -9.45 22.66
C TRP A 39 -0.25 -8.47 23.04
N GLU A 40 -1.50 -8.94 23.00
CA GLU A 40 -2.68 -8.11 23.32
C GLU A 40 -2.75 -7.68 24.79
N SER A 41 -2.24 -8.51 25.70
CA SER A 41 -2.19 -8.15 27.13
C SER A 41 -1.12 -7.11 27.45
N VAL A 42 -0.05 -7.05 26.65
CA VAL A 42 1.14 -6.22 26.92
C VAL A 42 1.12 -4.93 26.07
N VAL A 43 0.65 -4.96 24.82
CA VAL A 43 0.62 -3.81 23.90
C VAL A 43 -0.81 -3.25 23.81
N PRO A 44 -1.03 -1.92 23.96
CA PRO A 44 -0.06 -0.84 24.16
C PRO A 44 0.25 -0.52 25.63
N ASN A 45 -0.36 -1.21 26.59
CA ASN A 45 -0.47 -0.74 27.97
C ASN A 45 0.84 -0.85 28.79
N ILE A 46 1.68 -1.84 28.49
CA ILE A 46 2.91 -2.16 29.22
C ILE A 46 4.13 -1.95 28.31
N TYR A 47 4.00 -2.32 27.04
CA TYR A 47 5.08 -2.26 26.07
C TYR A 47 4.68 -1.37 24.88
N SER A 48 5.60 -0.50 24.46
CA SER A 48 5.45 0.32 23.27
C SER A 48 6.41 -0.23 22.21
N PRO A 49 5.93 -1.02 21.25
CA PRO A 49 6.81 -1.70 20.31
C PRO A 49 7.63 -0.71 19.48
N SER A 50 8.84 -1.11 19.13
CA SER A 50 9.61 -0.41 18.09
C SER A 50 9.14 -0.83 16.70
N ILE A 51 9.47 -0.05 15.68
CA ILE A 51 9.12 -0.39 14.29
C ILE A 51 9.59 -1.79 13.87
N ASN A 52 10.80 -2.17 14.24
CA ASN A 52 11.36 -3.47 13.87
C ASN A 52 10.51 -4.61 14.43
N ILE A 53 9.96 -4.44 15.64
CA ILE A 53 9.09 -5.43 16.28
C ILE A 53 7.74 -5.52 15.59
N ILE A 54 7.21 -4.40 15.09
CA ILE A 54 6.01 -4.41 14.25
C ILE A 54 6.25 -5.13 12.93
N GLU A 55 7.41 -4.96 12.31
CA GLU A 55 7.76 -5.69 11.10
C GLU A 55 7.89 -7.20 11.35
N ASP A 56 8.53 -7.58 12.47
CA ASP A 56 8.61 -8.97 12.91
C ASP A 56 7.20 -9.55 13.17
N LEU A 57 6.29 -8.75 13.75
CA LEU A 57 4.89 -9.13 13.94
C LEU A 57 4.14 -9.32 12.61
N ILE A 58 4.30 -8.40 11.65
CA ILE A 58 3.69 -8.53 10.31
C ILE A 58 4.17 -9.81 9.64
N GLU A 59 5.47 -10.12 9.74
CA GLU A 59 6.06 -11.34 9.18
C GLU A 59 5.55 -12.60 9.89
N PHE A 60 5.44 -12.56 11.22
CA PHE A 60 4.84 -13.63 12.01
C PHE A 60 3.39 -13.91 11.58
N ILE A 61 2.56 -12.87 11.51
CA ILE A 61 1.16 -12.96 11.06
C ILE A 61 1.08 -13.52 9.63
N SER A 62 1.99 -13.08 8.75
CA SER A 62 2.07 -13.58 7.37
C SER A 62 2.41 -15.07 7.33
N THR A 63 3.37 -15.50 8.13
CA THR A 63 3.88 -16.88 8.17
C THR A 63 2.82 -17.84 8.67
N TRP A 64 2.07 -17.44 9.70
CA TRP A 64 1.01 -18.24 10.28
C TRP A 64 -0.38 -18.02 9.65
N ASN A 65 -0.48 -17.13 8.66
CA ASN A 65 -1.72 -16.79 7.95
C ASN A 65 -2.89 -16.46 8.90
N ILE A 66 -2.65 -15.60 9.90
CA ILE A 66 -3.63 -15.25 10.94
C ILE A 66 -4.64 -14.22 10.39
N LYS A 67 -5.50 -14.64 9.46
CA LYS A 67 -6.38 -13.75 8.66
C LYS A 67 -7.29 -12.87 9.51
N ASP A 68 -7.81 -13.40 10.62
CA ASP A 68 -8.70 -12.66 11.52
C ASP A 68 -8.02 -11.44 12.15
N TYR A 69 -6.69 -11.43 12.19
CA TYR A 69 -5.92 -10.34 12.76
C TYR A 69 -5.54 -9.26 11.73
N TYR A 70 -5.77 -9.45 10.42
CA TYR A 70 -5.26 -8.53 9.40
C TYR A 70 -5.89 -7.14 9.51
N VAL A 71 -7.22 -7.08 9.59
CA VAL A 71 -7.96 -5.82 9.73
C VAL A 71 -7.72 -5.19 11.11
N ARG A 72 -7.60 -6.03 12.15
CA ARG A 72 -7.29 -5.56 13.51
C ARG A 72 -5.89 -4.94 13.57
N LEU A 73 -4.91 -5.55 12.92
CA LEU A 73 -3.54 -5.03 12.84
C LEU A 73 -3.52 -3.62 12.28
N TRP A 74 -4.31 -3.29 11.25
CA TRP A 74 -4.42 -1.91 10.78
C TRP A 74 -4.84 -0.94 11.89
N SER A 75 -5.85 -1.31 12.68
CA SER A 75 -6.32 -0.49 13.81
C SER A 75 -5.24 -0.33 14.88
N ASP A 76 -4.48 -1.39 15.15
CA ASP A 76 -3.36 -1.35 16.10
C ASP A 76 -2.22 -0.45 15.58
N LEU A 77 -1.89 -0.51 14.28
CA LEU A 77 -0.91 0.38 13.66
C LEU A 77 -1.32 1.86 13.73
N LEU A 78 -2.62 2.15 13.61
CA LEU A 78 -3.17 3.48 13.81
C LEU A 78 -3.04 3.93 15.27
N LEU A 79 -3.48 3.09 16.21
CA LEU A 79 -3.46 3.38 17.64
C LEU A 79 -2.05 3.63 18.17
N LEU A 80 -1.08 2.85 17.69
CA LEU A 80 0.33 2.96 18.05
C LEU A 80 1.07 4.11 17.32
N GLY A 81 0.38 4.84 16.44
CA GLY A 81 0.94 6.00 15.74
C GLY A 81 1.96 5.65 14.64
N PHE A 82 2.05 4.39 14.22
CA PHE A 82 2.99 3.96 13.17
C PHE A 82 2.64 4.52 11.79
N ILE A 83 1.36 4.75 11.55
CA ILE A 83 0.88 5.33 10.29
C ILE A 83 1.14 6.83 10.24
N ASP A 84 1.00 7.54 11.37
CA ASP A 84 1.26 8.98 11.47
C ASP A 84 2.74 9.35 11.45
N ASN A 85 3.61 8.41 11.87
CA ASN A 85 5.04 8.66 11.94
C ASN A 85 5.68 8.70 10.55
N ARG A 86 5.92 9.93 10.06
CA ARG A 86 6.36 10.22 8.69
C ARG A 86 7.72 9.66 8.28
N GLN A 87 8.59 9.27 9.23
CA GLN A 87 9.91 8.76 8.86
C GLN A 87 9.88 7.32 8.34
N ASN A 88 8.91 6.52 8.79
CA ASN A 88 8.90 5.08 8.49
C ASN A 88 7.54 4.51 8.07
N ASN A 89 6.49 5.34 8.03
CA ASN A 89 5.14 4.89 7.69
C ASN A 89 5.08 4.18 6.32
N ARG A 90 5.80 4.66 5.30
CA ARG A 90 5.83 4.02 3.96
C ARG A 90 6.20 2.55 4.05
N ARG A 91 7.28 2.23 4.75
CA ARG A 91 7.82 0.87 4.85
C ARG A 91 6.84 -0.08 5.55
N ILE A 92 6.21 0.39 6.64
CA ILE A 92 5.21 -0.40 7.36
C ILE A 92 3.95 -0.60 6.50
N ILE A 93 3.46 0.47 5.87
CA ILE A 93 2.27 0.42 5.01
C ILE A 93 2.51 -0.54 3.84
N GLU A 94 3.65 -0.46 3.18
CA GLU A 94 4.01 -1.37 2.08
C GLU A 94 4.03 -2.83 2.53
N ARG A 95 4.68 -3.15 3.66
CA ARG A 95 4.70 -4.50 4.22
C ARG A 95 3.30 -4.99 4.59
N TYR A 96 2.51 -4.13 5.22
CA TYR A 96 1.14 -4.44 5.62
C TYR A 96 0.24 -4.69 4.40
N LEU A 97 0.31 -3.86 3.36
CA LEU A 97 -0.48 -4.09 2.14
C LEU A 97 -0.01 -5.35 1.39
N THR A 98 1.29 -5.65 1.41
CA THR A 98 1.82 -6.89 0.85
C THR A 98 1.27 -8.12 1.59
N LEU A 99 1.12 -8.05 2.92
CA LEU A 99 0.44 -9.07 3.71
C LEU A 99 -1.01 -9.27 3.24
N LEU A 100 -1.76 -8.18 3.03
CA LEU A 100 -3.16 -8.26 2.56
C LEU A 100 -3.26 -8.94 1.19
N ILE A 101 -2.41 -8.54 0.24
CA ILE A 101 -2.40 -9.07 -1.13
C ILE A 101 -2.05 -10.56 -1.13
N ARG A 102 -1.09 -10.97 -0.30
CA ARG A 102 -0.73 -12.38 -0.17
C ARG A 102 -1.91 -13.23 0.29
N SER A 103 -2.78 -12.71 1.16
CA SER A 103 -4.00 -13.45 1.56
C SER A 103 -5.10 -13.50 0.51
N ASP A 104 -5.12 -12.60 -0.47
CA ASP A 104 -6.13 -12.60 -1.53
C ASP A 104 -6.01 -13.82 -2.46
N GLN A 105 -4.84 -14.43 -2.52
CA GLN A 105 -4.63 -15.66 -3.29
C GLN A 105 -5.46 -16.86 -2.78
N ASP A 106 -5.98 -16.81 -1.55
CA ASP A 106 -6.68 -17.92 -0.90
C ASP A 106 -8.22 -17.86 -1.03
N ASN A 107 -8.78 -17.17 -2.03
CA ASN A 107 -10.23 -16.93 -2.22
C ASN A 107 -10.88 -16.20 -1.02
N LEU A 108 -10.61 -14.90 -0.89
CA LEU A 108 -11.24 -14.05 0.13
C LEU A 108 -12.76 -13.95 -0.03
N SER A 109 -13.47 -13.82 1.09
CA SER A 109 -14.88 -13.46 1.08
C SER A 109 -15.09 -12.03 0.56
N LYS A 110 -16.27 -11.77 -0.04
CA LYS A 110 -16.63 -10.41 -0.50
C LYS A 110 -16.59 -9.37 0.61
N GLU A 111 -16.85 -9.76 1.85
CA GLU A 111 -16.80 -8.86 3.01
C GLU A 111 -15.36 -8.46 3.36
N GLN A 112 -14.43 -9.42 3.35
CA GLN A 112 -13.01 -9.14 3.61
C GLN A 112 -12.41 -8.24 2.52
N LEU A 113 -12.75 -8.47 1.25
CA LEU A 113 -12.33 -7.60 0.15
C LEU A 113 -12.79 -6.14 0.35
N LYS A 114 -14.04 -5.94 0.78
CA LYS A 114 -14.56 -4.61 1.13
C LYS A 114 -13.79 -3.98 2.28
N GLN A 115 -13.43 -4.75 3.32
CA GLN A 115 -12.62 -4.26 4.43
C GLN A 115 -11.22 -3.83 3.97
N TYR A 116 -10.56 -4.63 3.12
CA TYR A 116 -9.24 -4.30 2.60
C TYR A 116 -9.27 -3.05 1.70
N ALA A 117 -10.29 -2.93 0.85
CA ALA A 117 -10.49 -1.72 0.05
C ALA A 117 -10.76 -0.49 0.91
N ASN A 118 -11.53 -0.62 1.99
CA ASN A 118 -11.72 0.49 2.93
C ASN A 118 -10.42 0.94 3.58
N ILE A 119 -9.50 0.01 3.86
CA ILE A 119 -8.16 0.35 4.38
C ILE A 119 -7.35 1.09 3.31
N ALA A 120 -7.36 0.62 2.06
CA ALA A 120 -6.73 1.33 0.95
C ALA A 120 -7.27 2.76 0.81
N ARG A 121 -8.59 2.96 0.89
CA ARG A 121 -9.22 4.30 0.87
C ARG A 121 -8.82 5.16 2.07
N GLN A 122 -8.69 4.58 3.27
CA GLN A 122 -8.20 5.31 4.44
C GLN A 122 -6.76 5.79 4.25
N ILE A 123 -5.90 4.97 3.62
CA ILE A 123 -4.53 5.37 3.26
C ILE A 123 -4.56 6.55 2.30
N LEU A 124 -5.37 6.49 1.23
CA LEU A 124 -5.49 7.58 0.26
C LEU A 124 -6.04 8.87 0.87
N LYS A 125 -7.04 8.77 1.76
CA LYS A 125 -7.57 9.92 2.48
C LYS A 125 -6.52 10.56 3.39
N ARG A 126 -5.65 9.76 3.99
CA ARG A 126 -4.61 10.24 4.91
C ARG A 126 -3.39 10.81 4.17
N PHE A 127 -3.09 10.27 3.00
CA PHE A 127 -1.97 10.67 2.16
C PHE A 127 -2.50 11.01 0.75
N PRO A 128 -3.10 12.18 0.55
CA PRO A 128 -3.67 12.53 -0.76
C PRO A 128 -2.59 12.57 -1.85
N LEU A 129 -2.96 12.19 -3.08
CA LEU A 129 -2.05 12.14 -4.23
C LEU A 129 -1.61 13.53 -4.69
N ILE A 130 -2.55 14.47 -4.68
CA ILE A 130 -2.31 15.88 -4.93
C ILE A 130 -2.48 16.57 -3.57
N PRO A 131 -1.47 17.30 -3.07
CA PRO A 131 -1.66 18.09 -1.86
C PRO A 131 -2.71 19.16 -2.13
N ASP A 132 -3.75 19.23 -1.30
CA ASP A 132 -4.77 20.27 -1.40
C ASP A 132 -4.09 21.65 -1.38
N GLU A 133 -4.25 22.42 -2.45
CA GLU A 133 -3.73 23.79 -2.55
C GLU A 133 -4.46 24.77 -1.59
N ASP A 134 -5.55 24.31 -0.96
CA ASP A 134 -6.53 25.12 -0.27
C ASP A 134 -6.15 25.58 1.15
N GLU A 135 -5.06 25.09 1.75
CA GLU A 135 -4.65 25.56 3.08
C GLU A 135 -3.99 26.97 3.08
N GLN A 136 -3.79 27.60 1.92
CA GLN A 136 -3.19 28.93 1.81
C GLN A 136 -4.19 30.10 1.68
N GLN A 137 -5.50 29.88 1.56
CA GLN A 137 -6.46 30.97 1.27
C GLN A 137 -7.54 31.28 2.33
N MET A 138 -7.53 30.64 3.50
CA MET A 138 -8.46 30.99 4.60
C MET A 138 -7.75 31.73 5.71
N GLY A 139 -7.74 33.05 5.62
CA GLY A 139 -7.20 33.93 6.66
C GLY A 139 -7.21 35.41 6.28
N ASN A 140 -8.38 35.98 5.97
CA ASN A 140 -8.59 37.43 5.97
C ASN A 140 -10.01 37.74 6.44
N ILE A 141 -10.23 37.60 7.75
CA ILE A 141 -11.32 38.30 8.45
C ILE A 141 -10.66 38.96 9.67
N PRO A 142 -10.53 40.29 9.71
CA PRO A 142 -9.90 40.96 10.84
C PRO A 142 -10.90 41.03 12.01
N ASN A 143 -10.50 40.49 13.17
CA ASN A 143 -11.12 40.82 14.45
C ASN A 143 -10.03 40.92 15.53
N ASP A 144 -9.99 42.08 16.20
CA ASP A 144 -8.89 42.62 17.02
C ASP A 144 -8.63 41.93 18.39
N GLN A 145 -8.71 40.60 18.50
CA GLN A 145 -8.44 39.89 19.79
C GLN A 145 -7.64 38.58 19.69
N GLN A 146 -6.81 38.36 18.65
CA GLN A 146 -6.18 37.04 18.39
C GLN A 146 -4.64 36.99 18.35
N GLN A 147 -3.91 37.85 19.04
CA GLN A 147 -2.43 37.81 18.95
C GLN A 147 -1.77 36.55 19.54
N THR A 148 -2.41 35.84 20.48
CA THR A 148 -1.81 34.64 21.13
C THR A 148 -2.15 33.34 20.40
N ASP A 149 -3.33 33.26 19.77
CA ASP A 149 -3.77 32.08 19.01
C ASP A 149 -3.21 32.07 17.58
N GLU A 150 -3.01 33.26 16.98
CA GLU A 150 -2.40 33.38 15.65
C GLU A 150 -0.93 32.95 15.66
N GLU A 151 -0.14 33.30 16.67
CA GLU A 151 1.25 32.84 16.77
C GLU A 151 1.35 31.31 16.96
N GLN A 152 0.43 30.71 17.72
CA GLN A 152 0.39 29.25 17.89
C GLN A 152 -0.07 28.54 16.62
N GLN A 153 -1.07 29.06 15.92
CA GLN A 153 -1.51 28.54 14.63
C GLN A 153 -0.46 28.72 13.55
N GLN A 154 0.25 29.85 13.51
CA GLN A 154 1.35 30.09 12.58
C GLN A 154 2.54 29.16 12.86
N ARG A 155 2.91 28.92 14.13
CA ARG A 155 3.93 27.92 14.49
C ARG A 155 3.51 26.50 14.12
N ALA A 156 2.25 26.12 14.34
CA ALA A 156 1.74 24.81 13.95
C ALA A 156 1.72 24.62 12.42
N LYS A 157 1.37 25.68 11.66
CA LYS A 157 1.44 25.69 10.19
C LYS A 157 2.88 25.61 9.69
N GLN A 158 3.81 26.37 10.27
CA GLN A 158 5.24 26.31 9.93
C GLN A 158 5.85 24.93 10.24
N LEU A 159 5.51 24.34 11.39
CA LEU A 159 5.94 22.99 11.76
C LEU A 159 5.34 21.89 10.86
N LYS A 160 4.14 22.09 10.30
CA LYS A 160 3.55 21.19 9.30
C LYS A 160 4.21 21.34 7.92
N GLN A 161 4.59 22.56 7.52
CA GLN A 161 5.26 22.85 6.24
C GLN A 161 6.71 22.32 6.17
N LEU A 162 7.39 22.23 7.31
CA LEU A 162 8.76 21.69 7.42
C LEU A 162 8.82 20.16 7.40
N GLN A 163 7.68 19.47 7.44
CA GLN A 163 7.68 18.01 7.49
C GLN A 163 7.76 17.40 6.09
N PRO A 164 8.58 16.35 5.89
CA PRO A 164 8.74 15.71 4.59
C PRO A 164 7.40 15.19 4.07
N LYS A 165 7.13 15.43 2.78
CA LYS A 165 5.94 14.94 2.08
C LYS A 165 5.97 13.41 2.05
N PHE A 166 4.81 12.77 2.22
CA PHE A 166 4.70 11.33 2.06
C PHE A 166 5.12 10.93 0.64
N GLN A 167 6.06 10.00 0.53
CA GLN A 167 6.60 9.58 -0.76
C GLN A 167 6.02 8.24 -1.15
N TYR A 168 5.24 8.23 -2.22
CA TYR A 168 4.79 7.00 -2.85
C TYR A 168 5.95 6.26 -3.52
N SER A 169 5.92 4.93 -3.47
CA SER A 169 6.77 4.05 -4.28
C SER A 169 5.91 3.33 -5.32
N GLY A 170 6.54 2.80 -6.38
CA GLY A 170 5.84 1.95 -7.34
C GLY A 170 5.21 0.73 -6.66
N GLN A 171 5.89 0.12 -5.69
CA GLN A 171 5.36 -1.03 -4.95
C GLN A 171 4.11 -0.66 -4.13
N LEU A 172 4.14 0.47 -3.43
CA LEU A 172 3.00 0.95 -2.65
C LEU A 172 1.79 1.23 -3.56
N LEU A 173 2.01 1.95 -4.66
CA LEU A 173 0.97 2.25 -5.63
C LEU A 173 0.41 0.96 -6.25
N SER A 174 1.27 0.00 -6.62
CA SER A 174 0.86 -1.31 -7.14
C SER A 174 -0.06 -2.03 -6.17
N ASN A 175 0.30 -2.03 -4.89
CA ASN A 175 -0.48 -2.71 -3.87
C ASN A 175 -1.86 -2.06 -3.69
N LEU A 176 -1.91 -0.72 -3.69
CA LEU A 176 -3.16 0.02 -3.58
C LEU A 176 -4.06 -0.19 -4.82
N ILE A 177 -3.48 -0.07 -6.03
CA ILE A 177 -4.17 -0.32 -7.29
C ILE A 177 -4.79 -1.71 -7.29
N TYR A 178 -4.01 -2.74 -6.92
CA TYR A 178 -4.49 -4.11 -6.88
C TYR A 178 -5.69 -4.28 -5.94
N LEU A 179 -5.59 -3.81 -4.69
CA LEU A 179 -6.67 -3.95 -3.71
C LEU A 179 -7.95 -3.21 -4.11
N LEU A 180 -7.82 -2.01 -4.68
CA LEU A 180 -8.96 -1.22 -5.15
C LEU A 180 -9.61 -1.84 -6.39
N THR A 181 -8.79 -2.37 -7.30
CA THR A 181 -9.27 -3.08 -8.49
C THR A 181 -10.06 -4.32 -8.11
N ARG A 182 -9.60 -5.09 -7.12
CA ARG A 182 -10.30 -6.28 -6.60
C ARG A 182 -11.61 -5.97 -5.89
N ALA A 183 -11.84 -4.71 -5.54
CA ALA A 183 -13.08 -4.21 -4.96
C ALA A 183 -13.93 -3.43 -5.96
N ASP A 184 -13.66 -3.57 -7.26
CA ASP A 184 -14.36 -2.93 -8.37
C ASP A 184 -14.34 -1.38 -8.31
N ASP A 185 -13.36 -0.79 -7.61
CA ASP A 185 -13.19 0.66 -7.49
C ASP A 185 -12.26 1.18 -8.59
N PHE A 186 -12.82 1.27 -9.80
CA PHE A 186 -12.07 1.64 -11.01
C PHE A 186 -11.50 3.06 -10.93
N GLU A 187 -12.33 4.05 -10.57
CA GLU A 187 -11.93 5.46 -10.55
C GLU A 187 -10.75 5.71 -9.62
N ALA A 188 -10.77 5.14 -8.40
CA ALA A 188 -9.66 5.27 -7.46
C ALA A 188 -8.39 4.54 -7.96
N SER A 189 -8.55 3.36 -8.56
CA SER A 189 -7.43 2.59 -9.11
C SER A 189 -6.78 3.32 -10.30
N TRP A 190 -7.60 3.90 -11.17
CA TRP A 190 -7.14 4.66 -12.33
C TRP A 190 -6.44 5.96 -11.92
N SER A 191 -7.00 6.70 -10.95
CA SER A 191 -6.37 7.91 -10.41
C SER A 191 -4.96 7.65 -9.87
N LEU A 192 -4.75 6.50 -9.22
CA LEU A 192 -3.41 6.07 -8.77
C LEU A 192 -2.47 5.75 -9.92
N TYR A 193 -2.99 5.12 -10.98
CA TYR A 193 -2.22 4.84 -12.19
C TYR A 193 -1.83 6.14 -12.93
N GLU A 194 -2.73 7.11 -13.04
CA GLU A 194 -2.43 8.43 -13.61
C GLU A 194 -1.37 9.17 -12.79
N TYR A 195 -1.50 9.14 -11.45
CA TYR A 195 -0.46 9.69 -10.56
C TYR A 195 0.90 9.03 -10.81
N TYR A 196 0.94 7.71 -11.01
CA TYR A 196 2.16 7.01 -11.40
C TYR A 196 2.72 7.52 -12.72
N LEU A 197 1.90 7.67 -13.77
CA LEU A 197 2.34 8.15 -15.08
C LEU A 197 2.97 9.55 -15.00
N LEU A 198 2.36 10.44 -14.20
CA LEU A 198 2.86 11.80 -13.98
C LEU A 198 4.20 11.82 -13.23
N ASN A 199 4.42 10.87 -12.32
CA ASN A 199 5.57 10.87 -11.40
C ASN A 199 6.59 9.74 -11.67
N LYS A 200 6.47 9.01 -12.78
CA LYS A 200 7.25 7.80 -13.06
C LYS A 200 8.78 7.97 -12.99
N ASN A 201 9.28 9.18 -13.23
CA ASN A 201 10.72 9.48 -13.18
C ASN A 201 11.23 9.72 -11.75
N ILE A 202 10.34 9.96 -10.79
CA ILE A 202 10.64 10.29 -9.40
C ILE A 202 10.40 9.07 -8.49
N LEU A 203 9.43 8.23 -8.86
CA LEU A 203 9.03 7.08 -8.05
C LEU A 203 10.11 6.01 -7.98
N ILE A 204 10.27 5.47 -6.78
CA ILE A 204 11.16 4.34 -6.52
C ILE A 204 10.43 3.07 -6.96
N ASN A 205 11.04 2.33 -7.90
CA ASN A 205 10.51 1.12 -8.54
C ASN A 205 9.30 1.36 -9.47
N PRO A 206 9.13 0.55 -10.54
CA PRO A 206 7.95 0.58 -11.40
C PRO A 206 6.74 -0.08 -10.73
N LEU A 207 5.57 -0.02 -11.38
CA LEU A 207 4.38 -0.74 -10.94
C LEU A 207 4.49 -2.24 -11.22
N ASN A 208 4.07 -3.09 -10.29
CA ASN A 208 4.15 -4.54 -10.42
C ASN A 208 3.19 -5.08 -11.48
N GLU A 209 3.64 -6.14 -12.16
CA GLU A 209 2.91 -6.86 -13.20
C GLU A 209 1.47 -7.24 -12.78
N ILE A 210 1.34 -7.82 -11.58
CA ILE A 210 0.05 -8.28 -11.04
C ILE A 210 -0.97 -7.14 -10.93
N SER A 211 -0.51 -5.96 -10.50
CA SER A 211 -1.39 -4.79 -10.35
C SER A 211 -1.86 -4.24 -11.70
N LEU A 212 -0.96 -4.20 -12.69
CA LEU A 212 -1.29 -3.77 -14.06
C LEU A 212 -2.23 -4.75 -14.75
N MET A 213 -1.99 -6.06 -14.61
CA MET A 213 -2.86 -7.10 -15.16
C MET A 213 -4.25 -7.09 -14.52
N SER A 214 -4.33 -6.87 -13.21
CA SER A 214 -5.61 -6.71 -12.52
C SER A 214 -6.35 -5.49 -13.07
N LEU A 215 -5.68 -4.34 -13.14
CA LEU A 215 -6.29 -3.10 -13.63
C LEU A 215 -6.72 -3.23 -15.10
N LEU A 216 -5.93 -3.89 -15.94
CA LEU A 216 -6.26 -4.19 -17.33
C LEU A 216 -7.57 -5.00 -17.43
N THR A 217 -7.70 -6.03 -16.60
CA THR A 217 -8.89 -6.88 -16.57
C THR A 217 -10.13 -6.05 -16.23
N LEU A 218 -10.06 -5.24 -15.18
CA LEU A 218 -11.16 -4.35 -14.78
C LEU A 218 -11.49 -3.30 -15.86
N SER A 219 -10.47 -2.69 -16.49
CA SER A 219 -10.68 -1.74 -17.59
C SER A 219 -11.44 -2.37 -18.77
N ILE A 220 -11.12 -3.63 -19.11
CA ILE A 220 -11.79 -4.36 -20.18
C ILE A 220 -13.24 -4.68 -19.80
N GLU A 221 -13.47 -5.17 -18.58
CA GLU A 221 -14.80 -5.49 -18.06
C GLU A 221 -15.73 -4.27 -18.05
N GLN A 222 -15.18 -3.09 -17.75
CA GLN A 222 -15.91 -1.81 -17.78
C GLN A 222 -15.92 -1.13 -19.15
N ASN A 223 -15.38 -1.78 -20.19
CA ASN A 223 -15.33 -1.29 -21.57
C ASN A 223 -14.56 0.05 -21.75
N HIS A 224 -13.54 0.28 -20.93
CA HIS A 224 -12.60 1.40 -21.04
C HIS A 224 -11.39 1.02 -21.91
N ILE A 225 -11.64 0.85 -23.21
CA ILE A 225 -10.65 0.32 -24.17
C ILE A 225 -9.37 1.19 -24.27
N ASP A 226 -9.50 2.51 -24.27
CA ASP A 226 -8.35 3.42 -24.29
C ASP A 226 -7.43 3.21 -23.08
N HIS A 227 -8.02 3.04 -21.89
CA HIS A 227 -7.29 2.74 -20.66
C HIS A 227 -6.60 1.39 -20.74
N SER A 228 -7.28 0.36 -21.25
CA SER A 228 -6.71 -0.96 -21.48
C SER A 228 -5.49 -0.92 -22.41
N LEU A 229 -5.57 -0.16 -23.52
CA LEU A 229 -4.46 0.01 -24.45
C LEU A 229 -3.27 0.72 -23.79
N ASN A 230 -3.52 1.77 -23.01
CA ASN A 230 -2.48 2.49 -22.26
C ASN A 230 -1.76 1.58 -21.24
N ILE A 231 -2.49 0.65 -20.61
CA ILE A 231 -1.91 -0.33 -19.68
C ILE A 231 -1.04 -1.34 -20.45
N VAL A 232 -1.51 -1.86 -21.58
CA VAL A 232 -0.74 -2.79 -22.42
C VAL A 232 0.53 -2.14 -22.95
N GLU A 233 0.47 -0.88 -23.38
CA GLU A 233 1.67 -0.12 -23.75
C GLU A 233 2.65 -0.01 -22.60
N ARG A 234 2.15 0.26 -21.38
CA ARG A 234 2.99 0.34 -20.18
C ARG A 234 3.64 -0.99 -19.84
N ILE A 235 2.90 -2.10 -19.95
CA ILE A 235 3.43 -3.47 -19.76
C ILE A 235 4.56 -3.73 -20.77
N ASN A 236 4.39 -3.32 -22.03
CA ASN A 236 5.43 -3.43 -23.06
C ASN A 236 6.64 -2.52 -22.77
N GLU A 237 6.43 -1.26 -22.41
CA GLU A 237 7.51 -0.31 -22.04
C GLU A 237 8.37 -0.84 -20.88
N LEU A 238 7.74 -1.52 -19.91
CA LEU A 238 8.42 -2.11 -18.75
C LEU A 238 9.03 -3.49 -19.03
N ASN A 239 8.82 -4.04 -20.24
CA ASN A 239 9.25 -5.38 -20.66
C ASN A 239 8.77 -6.50 -19.73
N TYR A 240 7.51 -6.45 -19.28
CA TYR A 240 6.94 -7.52 -18.46
C TYR A 240 6.57 -8.76 -19.28
N GLU A 241 6.75 -9.93 -18.66
CA GLU A 241 6.56 -11.23 -19.30
C GLU A 241 5.08 -11.50 -19.61
N CYS A 242 4.16 -10.91 -18.84
CA CYS A 242 2.72 -11.02 -19.10
C CYS A 242 2.23 -10.30 -20.35
N LEU A 243 3.08 -9.62 -21.14
CA LEU A 243 2.64 -8.90 -22.33
C LEU A 243 1.81 -9.77 -23.27
N SER A 244 2.22 -11.03 -23.50
CA SER A 244 1.45 -11.96 -24.33
C SER A 244 0.05 -12.19 -23.77
N ASN A 245 -0.07 -12.40 -22.45
CA ASN A 245 -1.36 -12.61 -21.78
C ASN A 245 -2.23 -11.35 -21.84
N ALA A 246 -1.62 -10.17 -21.69
CA ALA A 246 -2.30 -8.88 -21.77
C ALA A 246 -2.87 -8.62 -23.17
N LEU A 247 -2.08 -8.90 -24.22
CA LEU A 247 -2.51 -8.79 -25.62
C LEU A 247 -3.64 -9.76 -25.94
N ASP A 248 -3.53 -11.02 -25.49
CA ASP A 248 -4.55 -12.03 -25.70
C ASP A 248 -5.86 -11.67 -24.99
N LEU A 249 -5.77 -11.20 -23.75
CA LEU A 249 -6.92 -10.77 -22.96
C LEU A 249 -7.67 -9.63 -23.65
N LEU A 250 -6.94 -8.60 -24.10
CA LEU A 250 -7.52 -7.45 -24.78
C LEU A 250 -8.12 -7.82 -26.15
N ASN A 251 -7.47 -8.69 -26.91
CA ASN A 251 -7.98 -9.15 -28.21
C ASN A 251 -9.26 -9.98 -28.09
N ARG A 252 -9.38 -10.80 -27.04
CA ARG A 252 -10.54 -11.69 -26.86
C ARG A 252 -11.74 -10.98 -26.27
N ASN A 253 -11.51 -10.11 -25.30
CA ASN A 253 -12.58 -9.53 -24.48
C ASN A 253 -12.85 -8.05 -24.79
N GLY A 254 -11.91 -7.35 -25.44
CA GLY A 254 -12.06 -5.94 -25.78
C GLY A 254 -12.90 -5.74 -27.05
N ASN A 255 -13.85 -4.80 -26.98
CA ASN A 255 -14.60 -4.32 -28.15
C ASN A 255 -13.76 -3.34 -28.99
N LEU A 256 -12.68 -3.86 -29.58
CA LEU A 256 -11.69 -3.06 -30.30
C LEU A 256 -12.18 -2.61 -31.68
N ASP A 257 -12.11 -1.32 -31.96
CA ASP A 257 -12.34 -0.78 -33.29
C ASP A 257 -11.13 -1.04 -34.24
N ASN A 258 -11.21 -0.59 -35.48
CA ASN A 258 -10.12 -0.79 -36.45
C ASN A 258 -8.85 -0.01 -36.09
N LYS A 259 -8.97 1.17 -35.47
CA LYS A 259 -7.85 2.03 -35.05
C LYS A 259 -7.14 1.41 -33.84
N ASP A 260 -7.89 0.90 -32.87
CA ASP A 260 -7.40 0.20 -31.70
C ASP A 260 -6.63 -1.07 -32.09
N ARG A 261 -7.17 -1.84 -33.04
CA ARG A 261 -6.47 -3.01 -33.61
C ARG A 261 -5.16 -2.63 -34.28
N GLN A 262 -5.10 -1.49 -34.96
CA GLN A 262 -3.84 -0.99 -35.56
C GLN A 262 -2.83 -0.58 -34.49
N ARG A 263 -3.29 0.09 -33.42
CA ARG A 263 -2.45 0.45 -32.27
C ARG A 263 -1.89 -0.80 -31.60
N LEU A 264 -2.73 -1.79 -31.34
CA LEU A 264 -2.34 -3.07 -30.75
C LEU A 264 -1.31 -3.84 -31.58
N ARG A 265 -1.48 -3.86 -32.91
CA ARG A 265 -0.48 -4.44 -33.84
C ARG A 265 0.85 -3.72 -33.79
N THR A 266 0.84 -2.40 -33.62
CA THR A 266 2.08 -1.61 -33.47
C THR A 266 2.80 -1.98 -32.19
N ILE A 267 2.08 -2.15 -31.07
CA ILE A 267 2.66 -2.60 -29.80
C ILE A 267 3.28 -4.00 -29.97
N GLN A 268 2.55 -4.93 -30.59
CA GLN A 268 3.03 -6.29 -30.81
C GLN A 268 4.32 -6.32 -31.65
N LYS A 269 4.39 -5.54 -32.73
CA LYS A 269 5.60 -5.43 -33.58
C LYS A 269 6.80 -4.81 -32.85
N ASN A 270 6.53 -3.87 -31.95
CA ASN A 270 7.59 -3.21 -31.17
C ASN A 270 8.08 -4.07 -30.00
N SER A 271 7.34 -5.11 -29.63
CA SER A 271 7.73 -6.02 -28.57
C SER A 271 8.85 -6.96 -29.03
N SER A 272 9.81 -7.23 -28.14
CA SER A 272 10.92 -8.18 -28.36
C SER A 272 10.48 -9.64 -28.51
N LEU A 273 9.16 -9.92 -28.48
CA LEU A 273 8.60 -11.25 -28.67
C LEU A 273 8.84 -11.78 -30.10
N GLU A 274 8.96 -10.91 -31.11
CA GLU A 274 9.32 -11.35 -32.47
C GLU A 274 10.79 -11.79 -32.60
N SER A 275 11.71 -11.19 -31.85
CA SER A 275 13.14 -11.57 -31.90
C SER A 275 13.43 -12.88 -31.17
N ALA A 276 12.62 -13.30 -30.19
CA ALA A 276 12.79 -14.58 -29.51
C ALA A 276 12.26 -15.79 -30.30
N HIS A 277 11.22 -15.63 -31.12
CA HIS A 277 10.71 -16.71 -31.96
C HIS A 277 11.60 -17.00 -33.19
N LEU A 278 12.38 -16.02 -33.66
CA LEU A 278 13.35 -16.23 -34.74
C LEU A 278 14.65 -16.90 -34.28
N VAL A 279 15.00 -16.86 -32.98
CA VAL A 279 16.21 -17.51 -32.45
C VAL A 279 16.00 -18.98 -32.11
N LYS A 280 14.76 -19.46 -31.96
CA LYS A 280 14.46 -20.89 -31.76
C LYS A 280 14.29 -21.70 -33.06
N LEU A 281 14.50 -21.07 -34.22
CA LEU A 281 14.38 -21.69 -35.55
C LEU A 281 15.71 -21.72 -36.34
N VAL A 282 16.85 -21.44 -35.69
CA VAL A 282 18.21 -21.60 -36.23
C VAL A 282 18.98 -22.55 -35.34
#